data_AF-A0A6G0VI13-F1
#
_entry.id   AF-A0A6G0VI13-F1
#
_cell.length_a   1.000
_cell.length_b   1.000
_cell.length_c   1.000
_cell.angle_alpha   90.00
_cell.angle_beta   90.00
_cell.angle_gamma   90.00
#
_symmetry.space_group_name_H-M   'P 1'
#
loop_
_entity.id
_entity.type
_entity.pdbx_description
1 polymer ?
#
loop_
_entity_poly.entity_id
_entity_poly.type
_entity_poly.pdbx_seq_one_letter_code
_entity_poly.pdbx_strand_id
1 'polypeptide(L)'
;PHSSYTCSENNCTQSFQTLSSFKKHFIKKHSIENHLDKSETNNEILINNDIVNFCDVQMISNEVNNDETFKDFQNLPEIPLIKVEIDINKSIEQLHMSAVGFALSLHNNNNFCRSDVLNIIDDIEDKIIKPITSLLEGVTKSEISDPLILSKFSKITSAIS
;
A
#
# COMPACT_ATOMS: atom_id res chain seq x y z
N PRO A 1 -22.22 2.76 -26.00
CA PRO A 1 -21.82 2.10 -24.73
C PRO A 1 -21.94 3.09 -23.57
N HIS A 2 -22.99 2.95 -22.75
CA HIS A 2 -23.22 3.82 -21.59
C HIS A 2 -22.46 3.24 -20.38
N SER A 3 -21.24 3.73 -20.13
CA SER A 3 -20.49 3.35 -18.94
C SER A 3 -21.28 3.71 -17.67
N SER A 4 -21.37 2.78 -16.72
CA SER A 4 -22.04 2.97 -15.43
C SER A 4 -21.03 3.05 -14.29
N TYR A 5 -21.32 3.88 -13.29
CA TYR A 5 -20.52 4.07 -12.07
C TYR A 5 -21.22 3.37 -10.91
N THR A 6 -20.58 2.37 -10.30
CA THR A 6 -21.15 1.58 -9.20
C THR A 6 -20.44 1.91 -7.90
N CYS A 7 -21.20 2.21 -6.85
CA CYS A 7 -20.66 2.38 -5.50
C CYS A 7 -20.44 1.01 -4.85
N SER A 8 -19.31 0.84 -4.17
CA SER A 8 -18.94 -0.39 -3.43
C SER A 8 -18.56 -0.13 -1.97
N GLU A 9 -18.80 1.09 -1.47
CA GLU A 9 -18.51 1.49 -0.08
C GLU A 9 -19.56 0.97 0.90
N ASN A 10 -19.14 0.46 2.06
CA ASN A 10 -20.01 0.03 3.16
C ASN A 10 -21.21 -0.85 2.73
N ASN A 11 -20.98 -1.82 1.83
CA ASN A 11 -22.01 -2.68 1.21
C ASN A 11 -23.04 -1.93 0.35
N CYS A 12 -22.75 -0.71 -0.10
CA CYS A 12 -23.55 -0.06 -1.13
C CYS A 12 -23.35 -0.78 -2.47
N THR A 13 -24.42 -0.88 -3.27
CA THR A 13 -24.42 -1.49 -4.61
C THR A 13 -25.13 -0.62 -5.65
N GLN A 14 -25.35 0.66 -5.34
CA GLN A 14 -26.07 1.58 -6.22
C GLN A 14 -25.24 1.94 -7.45
N SER A 15 -25.88 1.90 -8.63
CA SER A 15 -25.26 2.19 -9.93
C SER A 15 -25.83 3.46 -10.55
N PHE A 16 -24.99 4.22 -11.24
CA PHE A 16 -25.29 5.53 -11.78
C PHE A 16 -24.83 5.65 -13.24
N GLN A 17 -25.60 6.35 -14.07
CA GLN A 17 -25.27 6.54 -15.49
C GLN A 17 -24.28 7.68 -15.75
N THR A 18 -24.08 8.56 -14.77
CA THR A 18 -23.15 9.70 -14.89
C THR A 18 -22.27 9.83 -13.66
N LEU A 19 -21.05 10.31 -13.87
CA LEU A 19 -20.10 10.60 -12.79
C LEU A 19 -20.67 11.61 -11.79
N SER A 20 -21.40 12.61 -12.28
CA SER A 20 -22.01 13.65 -11.45
C SER A 20 -23.02 13.08 -10.45
N SER A 21 -23.86 12.13 -10.87
CA SER A 21 -24.79 11.44 -9.98
C SER A 21 -24.09 10.55 -8.95
N PHE A 22 -23.01 9.87 -9.36
CA PHE A 22 -22.20 9.05 -8.45
C PHE A 22 -21.51 9.90 -7.37
N LYS A 23 -20.90 11.03 -7.73
CA LYS A 23 -20.26 11.95 -6.78
C LYS A 23 -21.25 12.49 -5.74
N LYS A 24 -22.44 12.91 -6.18
CA LYS A 24 -23.52 13.37 -5.27
C LYS A 24 -23.92 12.27 -4.28
N HIS A 25 -24.05 11.03 -4.77
CA HIS A 25 -24.34 9.89 -3.93
C HIS A 25 -23.24 9.65 -2.88
N PHE A 26 -21.98 9.63 -3.31
CA PHE A 26 -20.85 9.40 -2.43
C PHE A 26 -20.77 10.44 -1.30
N ILE A 27 -20.87 11.72 -1.65
CA ILE A 27 -20.87 12.81 -0.65
C ILE A 27 -22.01 12.65 0.35
N LYS A 28 -23.22 12.37 -0.14
CA LYS A 28 -24.41 12.30 0.73
C LYS A 28 -24.44 11.07 1.64
N LYS A 29 -23.93 9.92 1.18
CA LYS A 29 -24.08 8.63 1.89
C LYS A 29 -22.81 8.10 2.52
N HIS A 30 -21.65 8.51 2.02
CA HIS A 30 -20.36 7.92 2.40
C HIS A 30 -19.34 8.96 2.87
N SER A 31 -19.54 10.25 2.55
CA SER A 31 -18.72 11.31 3.15
C SER A 31 -19.21 11.57 4.57
N ILE A 32 -18.46 11.06 5.53
CA ILE A 32 -18.56 11.44 6.93
C ILE A 32 -17.83 12.79 7.04
N GLU A 33 -18.43 13.87 6.57
CA GLU A 33 -17.95 15.20 6.92
C GLU A 33 -18.50 15.58 8.29
N ASN A 34 -17.54 15.88 9.16
CA ASN A 34 -17.64 16.48 10.48
C ASN A 34 -18.97 17.17 10.78
N HIS A 35 -19.58 16.72 11.88
CA HIS A 35 -20.67 17.39 12.55
C HIS A 35 -20.27 18.83 12.87
N LEU A 36 -20.75 19.79 12.08
CA LEU A 36 -20.92 21.16 12.53
C LEU A 36 -22.35 21.55 12.19
N ASP A 37 -23.15 21.60 13.26
CA ASP A 37 -24.48 22.18 13.29
C ASP A 37 -24.53 23.47 12.46
N LYS A 38 -25.48 23.54 11.52
CA LYS A 38 -26.48 24.61 11.47
C LYS A 38 -27.46 24.41 10.32
N SER A 39 -28.72 24.26 10.72
CA SER A 39 -29.95 24.91 10.20
C SER A 39 -30.04 25.26 8.71
N GLU A 40 -31.15 24.81 8.13
CA GLU A 40 -31.77 25.23 6.87
C GLU A 40 -31.56 26.72 6.51
N THR A 41 -31.08 27.01 5.29
CA THR A 41 -31.87 27.68 4.23
C THR A 41 -31.01 28.02 3.00
N ASN A 42 -31.60 27.75 1.82
CA ASN A 42 -31.51 28.43 0.53
C ASN A 42 -30.17 28.62 -0.22
N ASN A 43 -30.18 28.13 -1.45
CA ASN A 43 -29.52 28.59 -2.68
C ASN A 43 -28.36 29.59 -2.56
N GLU A 44 -27.15 29.21 -2.98
CA GLU A 44 -26.53 29.68 -4.24
C GLU A 44 -25.15 29.04 -4.42
N ILE A 45 -24.79 28.86 -5.69
CA ILE A 45 -23.52 28.32 -6.16
C ILE A 45 -22.41 29.32 -5.83
N LEU A 46 -21.35 28.87 -5.15
CA LEU A 46 -20.05 29.53 -5.19
C LEU A 46 -18.96 28.49 -5.37
N ILE A 47 -18.44 28.45 -6.58
CA ILE A 47 -17.21 27.76 -6.96
C ILE A 47 -16.08 28.59 -6.35
N ASN A 48 -15.36 28.04 -5.38
CA ASN A 48 -14.01 28.50 -5.04
C ASN A 48 -13.05 27.33 -5.20
N ASN A 49 -12.25 27.41 -6.26
CA ASN A 49 -10.97 26.73 -6.33
C ASN A 49 -10.10 27.29 -5.22
N ASP A 50 -9.70 26.47 -4.26
CA ASP A 50 -8.43 26.62 -3.54
C ASP A 50 -8.10 25.32 -2.80
N ILE A 51 -7.17 24.59 -3.42
CA ILE A 51 -6.09 23.79 -2.84
C ILE A 51 -6.10 23.66 -1.32
N VAL A 52 -6.29 22.44 -0.79
CA VAL A 52 -5.42 21.96 0.30
C VAL A 52 -5.12 20.46 0.11
N ASN A 53 -3.87 20.22 -0.27
CA ASN A 53 -3.16 18.95 -0.19
C ASN A 53 -3.12 18.47 1.27
N PHE A 54 -3.60 17.27 1.59
CA PHE A 54 -3.24 16.59 2.84
C PHE A 54 -3.22 15.07 2.66
N CYS A 55 -2.01 14.54 2.44
CA CYS A 55 -1.64 13.20 2.86
C CYS A 55 -1.24 13.28 4.34
N ASP A 56 -2.12 12.84 5.24
CA ASP A 56 -1.73 12.58 6.64
C ASP A 56 -1.51 11.08 6.83
N VAL A 57 -0.28 10.64 6.58
CA VAL A 57 0.26 9.44 7.19
C VAL A 57 0.80 9.86 8.55
N GLN A 58 0.07 9.54 9.62
CA GLN A 58 0.55 9.75 10.99
C GLN A 58 1.75 8.84 11.26
N MET A 59 2.96 9.43 11.24
CA MET A 59 4.16 8.83 11.80
C MET A 59 4.09 8.93 13.33
N ILE A 60 3.92 7.79 14.01
CA ILE A 60 4.06 7.71 15.47
C ILE A 60 5.56 7.73 15.78
N SER A 61 6.10 8.90 16.10
CA SER A 61 7.43 9.04 16.70
C SER A 61 7.31 8.93 18.22
N ASN A 62 7.64 7.77 18.78
CA ASN A 62 7.86 7.65 20.21
C ASN A 62 9.28 8.15 20.53
N GLU A 63 9.37 9.37 21.04
CA GLU A 63 10.57 9.89 21.69
C GLU A 63 10.79 9.11 22.99
N VAL A 64 11.86 8.30 23.03
CA VAL A 64 12.33 7.67 24.27
C VAL A 64 13.30 8.64 24.93
N ASN A 65 12.90 9.17 26.08
CA ASN A 65 13.74 9.98 26.94
C ASN A 65 15.02 9.23 27.31
N ASN A 66 16.16 9.83 26.99
CA ASN A 66 17.46 9.42 27.51
C ASN A 66 17.51 9.75 29.00
N ASP A 67 17.61 8.72 29.84
CA ASP A 67 18.20 8.89 31.17
C ASP A 67 19.35 7.88 31.31
N GLU A 68 20.55 8.42 31.46
CA GLU A 68 21.79 7.69 31.59
C GLU A 68 21.85 7.00 32.96
N THR A 69 21.81 5.67 32.97
CA THR A 69 22.45 4.92 34.05
C THR A 69 23.09 3.66 33.50
N PHE A 70 24.40 3.77 33.19
CA PHE A 70 25.26 2.62 32.95
C PHE A 70 25.27 1.72 34.19
N LYS A 71 24.51 0.62 34.15
CA LYS A 71 24.63 -0.49 35.10
C LYS A 71 24.78 -1.80 34.32
N ASP A 72 26.00 -2.35 34.41
CA ASP A 72 26.40 -3.75 34.23
C ASP A 72 25.49 -4.65 33.36
N PHE A 73 25.85 -4.77 32.09
CA PHE A 73 25.30 -5.79 31.17
C PHE A 73 26.04 -7.13 31.34
N GLN A 74 25.93 -7.79 32.49
CA GLN A 74 26.46 -9.16 32.64
C GLN A 74 25.41 -10.27 32.69
N ASN A 75 24.12 -9.98 32.53
CA ASN A 75 23.11 -11.03 32.33
C ASN A 75 21.98 -10.51 31.44
N LEU A 76 22.22 -10.41 30.13
CA LEU A 76 21.12 -10.29 29.17
C LEU A 76 20.52 -11.71 29.02
N PRO A 77 19.20 -11.90 29.18
CA PRO A 77 18.59 -13.17 28.82
C PRO A 77 18.94 -13.47 27.37
N GLU A 78 19.49 -14.66 27.09
CA GLU A 78 19.64 -15.15 25.73
C GLU A 78 18.27 -15.05 25.05
N ILE A 79 18.11 -14.09 24.14
CA ILE A 79 16.93 -14.02 23.28
C ILE A 79 16.92 -15.36 22.55
N PRO A 80 15.85 -16.18 22.67
CA PRO A 80 15.79 -17.43 21.95
C PRO A 80 15.99 -17.12 20.47
N LEU A 81 17.02 -17.72 19.87
CA LEU A 81 17.24 -17.61 18.44
C LEU A 81 16.06 -18.29 17.76
N ILE A 82 15.01 -17.52 17.44
CA ILE A 82 13.89 -18.02 16.66
C ILE A 82 14.46 -18.33 15.28
N LYS A 83 14.72 -19.61 15.02
CA LYS A 83 14.97 -20.09 13.66
C LYS A 83 13.68 -19.94 12.88
N VAL A 84 13.53 -18.80 12.23
CA VAL A 84 12.51 -18.63 11.19
C VAL A 84 13.00 -19.40 9.97
N GLU A 85 12.40 -20.57 9.73
CA GLU A 85 12.66 -21.32 8.51
C GLU A 85 11.83 -20.70 7.38
N ILE A 86 12.53 -20.02 6.46
CA ILE A 86 11.90 -19.39 5.29
C ILE A 86 11.93 -20.40 4.14
N ASP A 87 10.75 -20.89 3.76
CA ASP A 87 10.58 -21.68 2.54
C ASP A 87 10.46 -20.73 1.33
N ILE A 88 11.60 -20.53 0.65
CA ILE A 88 11.71 -19.62 -0.50
C ILE A 88 10.75 -20.02 -1.62
N ASN A 89 10.57 -21.31 -1.89
CA ASN A 89 9.71 -21.76 -3.00
C ASN A 89 8.25 -21.45 -2.71
N LYS A 90 7.81 -21.69 -1.47
CA LYS A 90 6.47 -21.33 -1.03
C LYS A 90 6.25 -19.81 -1.06
N SER A 91 7.25 -19.03 -0.67
CA SER A 91 7.19 -17.56 -0.75
C SER A 91 7.08 -17.07 -2.19
N ILE A 92 7.81 -17.66 -3.14
CA ILE A 92 7.68 -17.35 -4.58
C ILE A 92 6.26 -17.60 -5.07
N GLU A 93 5.71 -18.78 -4.75
CA GLU A 93 4.35 -19.14 -5.14
C GLU A 93 3.32 -18.16 -4.56
N GLN A 94 3.44 -17.83 -3.27
CA GLN A 94 2.55 -16.86 -2.61
C GLN A 94 2.65 -15.46 -3.23
N LEU A 95 3.86 -15.00 -3.56
CA LEU A 95 4.07 -13.72 -4.23
C LEU A 95 3.41 -13.71 -5.60
N HIS A 96 3.63 -14.75 -6.41
CA HIS A 96 3.01 -14.90 -7.72
C HIS A 96 1.48 -14.89 -7.62
N MET A 97 0.90 -15.71 -6.73
CA MET A 97 -0.55 -15.76 -6.56
C MET A 97 -1.14 -14.44 -6.08
N SER A 98 -0.42 -13.71 -5.24
CA SER A 98 -0.82 -12.37 -4.79
C SER A 98 -0.78 -11.35 -5.94
N ALA A 99 0.25 -11.38 -6.79
CA ALA A 99 0.36 -10.51 -7.96
C ALA A 99 -0.76 -10.77 -8.98
N VAL A 100 -1.05 -12.05 -9.26
CA VAL A 100 -2.18 -12.44 -10.13
C VAL A 100 -3.50 -11.98 -9.53
N GLY A 101 -3.72 -12.22 -8.23
CA GLY A 101 -4.92 -11.79 -7.52
C GLY A 101 -5.12 -10.27 -7.58
N PHE A 102 -4.05 -9.51 -7.37
CA PHE A 102 -4.04 -8.06 -7.51
C PHE A 102 -4.44 -7.62 -8.93
N ALA A 103 -3.80 -8.15 -9.97
CA ALA A 103 -4.12 -7.81 -11.36
C ALA A 103 -5.59 -8.10 -11.71
N LEU A 104 -6.12 -9.25 -11.27
CA LEU A 104 -7.52 -9.61 -11.46
C LEU A 104 -8.46 -8.66 -10.69
N SER A 105 -8.08 -8.26 -9.48
CA SER A 105 -8.87 -7.32 -8.68
C SER A 105 -8.98 -5.94 -9.34
N LEU A 106 -7.91 -5.48 -10.02
CA LEU A 106 -7.93 -4.22 -10.78
C LEU A 106 -8.95 -4.27 -11.92
N HIS A 107 -9.01 -5.40 -12.63
CA HIS A 107 -10.00 -5.63 -13.68
C HIS A 107 -11.43 -5.69 -13.15
N ASN A 108 -11.65 -6.38 -12.03
CA ASN A 108 -12.99 -6.69 -11.55
C ASN A 108 -13.63 -5.55 -10.74
N ASN A 109 -12.84 -4.72 -10.06
CA ASN A 109 -13.37 -3.79 -9.04
C ASN A 109 -13.28 -2.31 -9.41
N ASN A 110 -12.45 -1.91 -10.39
CA ASN A 110 -12.05 -0.49 -10.53
C ASN A 110 -12.32 0.15 -11.90
N ASN A 111 -13.14 -0.46 -12.77
CA ASN A 111 -13.39 0.01 -14.13
C ASN A 111 -12.13 0.27 -14.98
N PHE A 112 -10.98 -0.31 -14.60
CA PHE A 112 -9.76 -0.19 -15.37
C PHE A 112 -9.87 -1.01 -16.65
N CYS A 113 -9.56 -0.37 -17.77
CA CYS A 113 -9.43 -1.11 -19.01
C CYS A 113 -8.10 -1.87 -19.03
N ARG A 114 -7.94 -2.80 -19.97
CA ARG A 114 -6.74 -3.66 -20.04
C ARG A 114 -5.44 -2.85 -20.11
N SER A 115 -5.42 -1.75 -20.85
CA SER A 115 -4.21 -0.90 -20.90
C SER A 115 -3.91 -0.25 -19.56
N ASP A 116 -4.92 0.17 -18.79
CA ASP A 116 -4.70 0.76 -17.47
C ASP A 116 -4.08 -0.25 -16.51
N VAL A 117 -4.58 -1.49 -16.51
CA VAL A 117 -4.04 -2.55 -15.67
C VAL A 117 -2.58 -2.87 -16.04
N LEU A 118 -2.27 -2.98 -17.34
CA LEU A 118 -0.88 -3.20 -17.78
C LEU A 118 0.02 -2.03 -17.37
N ASN A 119 -0.40 -0.79 -17.61
CA ASN A 119 0.38 0.39 -17.22
C ASN A 119 0.64 0.45 -15.71
N ILE A 120 -0.34 0.09 -14.88
CA ILE A 120 -0.18 0.04 -13.43
C ILE A 120 0.83 -1.05 -13.04
N ILE A 121 0.75 -2.23 -13.65
CA ILE A 121 1.67 -3.35 -13.38
C ILE A 121 3.09 -2.97 -13.80
N ASP A 122 3.26 -2.42 -15.00
CA ASP A 122 4.55 -1.96 -15.52
C ASP A 122 5.14 -0.86 -14.61
N ASP A 123 4.33 0.09 -14.16
CA ASP A 123 4.76 1.14 -13.22
C ASP A 123 5.18 0.56 -11.87
N ILE A 124 4.49 -0.46 -11.35
CA ILE A 124 4.89 -1.15 -10.12
C ILE A 124 6.21 -1.88 -10.33
N GLU A 125 6.39 -2.57 -11.45
CA GLU A 125 7.64 -3.25 -11.78
C GLU A 125 8.81 -2.26 -11.82
N ASP A 126 8.66 -1.18 -12.59
CA ASP A 126 9.73 -0.21 -12.85
C ASP A 126 10.05 0.71 -11.67
N LYS A 127 9.02 1.15 -10.95
CA LYS A 127 9.17 2.18 -9.90
C LYS A 127 9.27 1.60 -8.51
N ILE A 128 8.90 0.33 -8.30
CA ILE A 128 8.89 -0.31 -6.99
C ILE A 128 9.76 -1.56 -6.98
N ILE A 129 9.45 -2.55 -7.82
CA ILE A 129 10.12 -3.87 -7.76
C ILE A 129 11.59 -3.76 -8.13
N LYS A 130 11.92 -3.12 -9.27
CA LYS A 130 13.31 -2.95 -9.74
C LYS A 130 14.19 -2.16 -8.75
N PRO A 131 13.74 -1.03 -8.18
CA PRO A 131 14.50 -0.34 -7.14
C PRO A 131 14.77 -1.20 -5.91
N ILE A 132 13.77 -1.96 -5.44
CA ILE A 132 13.93 -2.85 -4.28
C ILE A 132 14.93 -3.97 -4.58
N THR A 133 14.81 -4.64 -5.73
CA THR A 133 15.75 -5.70 -6.11
C THR A 133 17.17 -5.15 -6.29
N SER A 134 17.33 -3.99 -6.93
CA SER A 134 18.65 -3.34 -7.05
C SER A 134 19.25 -2.99 -5.69
N LEU A 135 18.45 -2.51 -4.74
CA LEU A 135 18.91 -2.23 -3.38
C LEU A 135 19.35 -3.51 -2.67
N LEU A 136 18.53 -4.57 -2.74
CA LEU A 136 18.84 -5.87 -2.15
C LEU A 136 20.12 -6.46 -2.75
N GLU A 137 20.29 -6.40 -4.08
CA GLU A 137 21.53 -6.84 -4.72
C GLU A 137 22.74 -6.05 -4.23
N GLY A 138 22.59 -4.72 -4.12
CA GLY A 138 23.65 -3.84 -3.64
C GLY A 138 24.11 -4.22 -2.23
N VAL A 139 23.16 -4.34 -1.28
CA VAL A 139 23.42 -4.74 0.10
C VAL A 139 24.05 -6.13 0.17
N THR A 140 23.50 -7.09 -0.59
CA THR A 140 24.00 -8.46 -0.58
C THR A 140 25.45 -8.52 -1.07
N LYS A 141 25.77 -7.79 -2.14
CA LYS A 141 27.13 -7.73 -2.71
C LYS A 141 28.12 -6.97 -1.81
N SER A 142 27.66 -5.95 -1.07
CA SER A 142 28.54 -5.12 -0.24
C SER A 142 28.79 -5.67 1.17
N GLU A 143 27.78 -6.32 1.78
CA GLU A 143 27.85 -6.72 3.19
C GLU A 143 28.10 -8.22 3.38
N ILE A 144 27.75 -9.06 2.40
CA ILE A 144 27.88 -10.52 2.54
C ILE A 144 29.14 -11.01 1.86
N SER A 145 30.16 -11.32 2.66
CA SER A 145 31.41 -11.92 2.17
C SER A 145 31.37 -13.45 2.10
N ASP A 146 30.49 -14.09 2.88
CA ASP A 146 30.37 -15.56 2.90
C ASP A 146 29.66 -16.07 1.63
N PRO A 147 30.31 -16.94 0.82
CA PRO A 147 29.73 -17.41 -0.44
C PRO A 147 28.43 -18.22 -0.31
N LEU A 148 28.26 -18.96 0.79
CA LEU A 148 27.06 -19.79 1.02
C LEU A 148 25.87 -18.91 1.42
N ILE A 149 26.12 -17.88 2.23
CA ILE A 149 25.09 -16.91 2.61
C ILE A 149 24.72 -16.04 1.40
N LEU A 150 25.73 -15.59 0.64
CA LEU A 150 25.56 -14.82 -0.59
C LEU A 150 24.68 -15.58 -1.60
N SER A 151 24.91 -16.89 -1.76
CA SER A 151 24.10 -17.74 -2.66
C SER A 151 22.63 -17.79 -2.24
N LYS A 152 22.33 -17.86 -0.93
CA LYS A 152 20.94 -17.88 -0.42
C LYS A 152 20.23 -16.56 -0.68
N PHE A 153 20.87 -15.44 -0.40
CA PHE A 153 20.29 -14.12 -0.67
C PHE A 153 20.14 -13.86 -2.17
N SER A 154 21.11 -14.28 -2.99
CA SER A 154 21.01 -14.15 -4.45
C SER A 154 19.78 -14.86 -5.01
N LYS A 155 19.43 -16.03 -4.46
CA LYS A 155 18.19 -16.74 -4.81
C LYS A 155 16.93 -15.96 -4.43
N ILE A 156 16.93 -15.29 -3.28
CA ILE A 156 15.82 -14.44 -2.84
C ILE A 156 15.69 -13.23 -3.75
N THR A 157 16.79 -12.57 -4.09
CA THR A 157 16.75 -11.41 -4.98
C THR A 157 16.26 -11.78 -6.38
N SER A 158 16.75 -12.92 -6.91
CA SER A 158 16.31 -13.48 -8.20
C SER A 158 14.84 -13.92 -8.20
N ALA A 159 14.27 -14.23 -7.03
CA ALA A 159 12.87 -14.63 -6.89
C ALA A 159 11.91 -13.44 -6.94
N ILE A 160 12.41 -12.23 -6.66
CA ILE A 160 11.63 -10.99 -6.65
C ILE A 160 11.75 -10.24 -7.98
N SER A 161 12.83 -10.50 -8.74
CA SER A 161 13.11 -9.89 -10.06
C SER A 161 12.50 -10.69 -11.20
#